data_AF-A0A3A4QTV6-F1
#
_entry.id   AF-A0A3A4QTV6-F1
#
_cell.length_a   1.000
_cell.length_b   1.000
_cell.length_c   1.000
_cell.angle_alpha   90.00
_cell.angle_beta   90.00
_cell.angle_gamma   90.00
#
_symmetry.space_group_name_H-M   'P 1'
#
loop_
_entity.id
_entity.type
_entity.pdbx_description
1 polymer ?
#
loop_
_entity_poly.entity_id
_entity_poly.type
_entity_poly.pdbx_seq_one_letter_code
_entity_poly.pdbx_strand_id
1 'polypeptide(L)'
;MKKIIVFLLLSISIFSQQVEIKSLQVYSTTNNELPILIGNEKLNIKFDIASDYEPNLLIRFAFCDKDWKPYENTFLQNQSYNTAYNLWFEQIPNQSSNVRYHYKGQFPNVDVTFPFSGKWKFFVTDSNNPDIIFTEGKFYVIKPQVNVYSQLDTYRLNSSEERINELQRSLELKVDFVLQDSMYAMDLSHVEVVENKKVDYPIIISKTARRGLRYYETNGARDFTFVALDIRPGNEYRQVDLNDRNRYQPPITTAHYDGFDYNRFQQFGYPDLNGGFELVPFNDSYADYMMVEFEYSPGGFIEKDIFLVGAFNNWKLLPQFKLSQDGNIYKVTTDLKRGIYDYQYVTGYDNGNVIDDIDWYELEGNFWETTNEYYIFVYYKSLNHGGYDQIIGYTRIKSGRN
;
A
#
# COMPACT_ATOMS: atom_id res chain seq x y z
N MET A 1 -54.70 -46.05 18.69
CA MET A 1 -53.43 -45.57 19.30
C MET A 1 -52.67 -44.80 18.23
N LYS A 2 -52.65 -43.46 18.31
CA LYS A 2 -51.95 -42.60 17.34
C LYS A 2 -50.44 -42.62 17.64
N LYS A 3 -49.63 -43.09 16.69
CA LYS A 3 -48.16 -43.03 16.77
C LYS A 3 -47.72 -41.60 16.48
N ILE A 4 -47.17 -40.92 17.48
CA ILE A 4 -46.54 -39.61 17.33
C ILE A 4 -45.10 -39.87 16.88
N ILE A 5 -44.76 -39.43 15.67
CA ILE A 5 -43.39 -39.45 15.15
C ILE A 5 -42.79 -38.10 15.56
N VAL A 6 -41.82 -38.14 16.47
CA VAL A 6 -41.04 -36.96 16.88
C VAL A 6 -39.89 -36.80 15.89
N PHE A 7 -39.93 -35.75 15.09
CA PHE A 7 -38.81 -35.35 14.23
C PHE A 7 -37.78 -34.61 15.10
N LEU A 8 -36.61 -35.22 15.27
CA LEU A 8 -35.47 -34.60 15.94
C LEU A 8 -34.78 -33.67 14.92
N LEU A 9 -35.01 -32.36 15.01
CA LEU A 9 -34.26 -31.36 14.26
C LEU A 9 -32.87 -31.22 14.91
N LEU A 10 -31.86 -31.87 14.31
CA LEU A 10 -30.46 -31.66 14.67
C LEU A 10 -30.04 -30.29 14.12
N SER A 11 -29.94 -29.30 15.00
CA SER A 11 -29.30 -28.02 14.67
C SER A 11 -27.80 -28.26 14.56
N ILE A 12 -27.31 -28.48 13.34
CA ILE A 12 -25.88 -28.46 13.04
C ILE A 12 -25.49 -26.98 13.08
N SER A 13 -24.89 -26.55 14.20
CA SER A 13 -24.15 -25.30 14.24
C SER A 13 -22.97 -25.44 13.28
N ILE A 14 -23.10 -24.90 12.08
CA ILE A 14 -21.97 -24.72 11.18
C ILE A 14 -21.06 -23.72 11.88
N PHE A 15 -20.00 -24.22 12.52
CA PHE A 15 -18.92 -23.35 12.98
C PHE A 15 -18.35 -22.68 11.73
N SER A 16 -18.55 -21.36 11.61
CA SER A 16 -17.85 -20.57 10.61
C SER A 16 -16.35 -20.78 10.82
N GLN A 17 -15.64 -21.18 9.78
CA GLN A 17 -14.19 -21.29 9.83
C GLN A 17 -13.63 -19.90 10.16
N GLN A 18 -12.92 -19.77 11.28
CA GLN A 18 -12.18 -18.55 11.58
C GLN A 18 -10.91 -18.58 10.72
N VAL A 19 -10.90 -17.78 9.66
CA VAL A 19 -9.76 -17.61 8.76
C VAL A 19 -9.30 -16.16 8.87
N GLU A 20 -8.00 -15.99 9.14
CA GLU A 20 -7.36 -14.69 9.15
C GLU A 20 -6.11 -14.75 8.25
N ILE A 21 -5.99 -13.79 7.34
CA ILE A 21 -4.83 -13.68 6.45
C ILE A 21 -3.81 -12.74 7.08
N LYS A 22 -2.56 -13.22 7.20
CA LYS A 22 -1.46 -12.48 7.82
C LYS A 22 -0.28 -12.30 6.87
N SER A 23 0.51 -11.26 7.13
CA SER A 23 1.75 -10.93 6.40
C SER A 23 1.62 -11.00 4.87
N LEU A 24 0.57 -10.36 4.33
CA LEU A 24 0.34 -10.29 2.88
C LEU A 24 1.52 -9.59 2.20
N GLN A 25 2.13 -10.28 1.25
CA GLN A 25 3.24 -9.82 0.42
C GLN A 25 2.79 -9.82 -1.04
N VAL A 26 2.96 -8.67 -1.68
CA VAL A 26 2.62 -8.47 -3.09
C VAL A 26 3.76 -7.74 -3.77
N TYR A 27 4.35 -8.37 -4.77
CA TYR A 27 5.51 -7.81 -5.48
C TYR A 27 5.58 -8.33 -6.91
N SER A 28 6.24 -7.59 -7.80
CA SER A 28 6.48 -8.05 -9.17
C SER A 28 7.73 -8.92 -9.24
N THR A 29 7.97 -9.62 -10.34
CA THR A 29 9.18 -10.45 -10.52
C THR A 29 10.50 -9.68 -10.44
N THR A 30 10.48 -8.37 -10.66
CA THR A 30 11.66 -7.50 -10.81
C THR A 30 11.71 -6.40 -9.75
N ASN A 31 10.60 -6.10 -9.08
CA ASN A 31 10.50 -5.06 -8.08
C ASN A 31 9.77 -5.57 -6.82
N ASN A 32 10.47 -5.52 -5.69
CA ASN A 32 9.94 -5.87 -4.36
C ASN A 32 9.19 -4.71 -3.67
N GLU A 33 9.26 -3.52 -4.24
CA GLU A 33 8.62 -2.32 -3.71
C GLU A 33 7.17 -2.23 -4.23
N LEU A 34 6.88 -1.37 -5.21
CA LEU A 34 5.51 -1.25 -5.71
C LEU A 34 5.19 -2.35 -6.75
N PRO A 35 4.10 -3.14 -6.61
CA PRO A 35 3.76 -4.21 -7.54
C PRO A 35 3.22 -3.62 -8.86
N ILE A 36 4.14 -3.40 -9.80
CA ILE A 36 3.86 -2.92 -11.15
C ILE A 36 4.30 -4.03 -12.10
N LEU A 37 3.41 -4.41 -13.04
CA LEU A 37 3.69 -5.42 -14.05
C LEU A 37 3.87 -4.75 -15.41
N ILE A 38 5.05 -4.92 -16.00
CA ILE A 38 5.37 -4.43 -17.34
C ILE A 38 5.79 -5.61 -18.23
N GLY A 39 5.22 -5.69 -19.43
CA GLY A 39 5.56 -6.74 -20.39
C GLY A 39 5.23 -8.15 -19.87
N ASN A 40 6.26 -8.97 -19.64
CA ASN A 40 6.14 -10.36 -19.20
C ASN A 40 6.31 -10.55 -17.68
N GLU A 41 6.40 -9.45 -16.92
CA GLU A 41 6.47 -9.51 -15.47
C GLU A 41 5.23 -10.17 -14.87
N LYS A 42 5.45 -10.81 -13.72
CA LYS A 42 4.39 -11.50 -12.99
C LYS A 42 4.26 -10.94 -11.58
N LEU A 43 3.02 -10.88 -11.11
CA LEU A 43 2.64 -10.61 -9.74
C LEU A 43 2.86 -11.87 -8.90
N ASN A 44 3.59 -11.73 -7.81
CA ASN A 44 3.71 -12.74 -6.78
C ASN A 44 2.85 -12.32 -5.59
N ILE A 45 1.99 -13.23 -5.14
CA ILE A 45 1.15 -13.04 -3.95
C ILE A 45 1.54 -14.12 -2.95
N LYS A 46 1.92 -13.71 -1.75
CA LYS A 46 2.20 -14.62 -0.63
C LYS A 46 1.51 -14.14 0.63
N PHE A 47 1.05 -15.07 1.45
CA PHE A 47 0.50 -14.74 2.76
C PHE A 47 0.47 -15.99 3.63
N ASP A 48 0.38 -15.76 4.93
CA ASP A 48 0.18 -16.82 5.91
C ASP A 48 -1.29 -16.80 6.36
N ILE A 49 -1.77 -17.92 6.89
CA ILE A 49 -3.18 -18.11 7.25
C ILE A 49 -3.25 -18.66 8.67
N ALA A 50 -3.93 -17.91 9.53
CA ALA A 50 -4.39 -18.43 10.81
C ALA A 50 -5.74 -19.11 10.63
N SER A 51 -5.75 -20.43 10.79
CA SER A 51 -6.96 -21.24 10.77
C SER A 51 -6.72 -22.60 11.40
N ASP A 52 -7.75 -23.17 12.03
CA ASP A 52 -7.67 -24.50 12.63
C ASP A 52 -7.60 -25.62 11.58
N TYR A 53 -8.20 -25.40 10.41
CA TYR A 53 -8.27 -26.36 9.31
C TYR A 53 -7.81 -25.70 8.02
N GLU A 54 -7.46 -26.51 7.02
CA GLU A 54 -7.08 -25.99 5.71
C GLU A 54 -8.28 -25.24 5.10
N PRO A 55 -8.13 -23.94 4.77
CA PRO A 55 -9.24 -23.15 4.28
C PRO A 55 -9.51 -23.42 2.80
N ASN A 56 -10.75 -23.24 2.37
CA ASN A 56 -11.10 -23.27 0.95
C ASN A 56 -11.24 -21.83 0.42
N LEU A 57 -10.16 -21.31 -0.16
CA LEU A 57 -10.08 -19.93 -0.64
C LEU A 57 -9.97 -19.86 -2.17
N LEU A 58 -10.35 -18.72 -2.73
CA LEU A 58 -10.04 -18.34 -4.10
C LEU A 58 -9.47 -16.92 -4.14
N ILE A 59 -8.79 -16.56 -5.24
CA ILE A 59 -8.32 -15.19 -5.47
C ILE A 59 -9.03 -14.62 -6.70
N ARG A 60 -9.85 -13.59 -6.49
CA ARG A 60 -10.53 -12.87 -7.57
C ARG A 60 -9.80 -11.58 -7.91
N PHE A 61 -9.55 -11.35 -9.19
CA PHE A 61 -8.91 -10.15 -9.73
C PHE A 61 -9.95 -9.26 -10.38
N ALA A 62 -9.83 -7.94 -10.19
CA ALA A 62 -10.72 -6.97 -10.77
C ALA A 62 -9.94 -5.77 -11.32
N PHE A 63 -10.30 -5.36 -12.54
CA PHE A 63 -9.81 -4.11 -13.12
C PHE A 63 -10.54 -2.93 -12.50
N CYS A 64 -9.80 -1.87 -12.16
CA CYS A 64 -10.31 -0.74 -11.40
C CYS A 64 -10.18 0.57 -12.16
N ASP A 65 -11.05 1.51 -11.81
CA ASP A 65 -10.93 2.90 -12.22
C ASP A 65 -9.78 3.62 -11.49
N LYS A 66 -9.61 4.90 -11.81
CA LYS A 66 -8.58 5.74 -11.18
C LYS A 66 -8.69 5.84 -9.65
N ASP A 67 -9.88 5.62 -9.08
CA ASP A 67 -10.17 5.73 -7.65
C ASP A 67 -10.17 4.35 -6.95
N TRP A 68 -9.57 3.33 -7.58
CA TRP A 68 -9.50 1.95 -7.08
C TRP A 68 -10.85 1.23 -6.96
N LYS A 69 -11.90 1.74 -7.61
CA LYS A 69 -13.20 1.07 -7.65
C LYS A 69 -13.23 0.06 -8.80
N PRO A 70 -13.56 -1.23 -8.55
CA PRO A 70 -13.74 -2.21 -9.62
C PRO A 70 -14.77 -1.78 -10.66
N TYR A 71 -14.46 -1.98 -11.94
CA TYR A 71 -15.43 -1.77 -13.01
C TYR A 71 -16.51 -2.85 -12.98
N GLU A 72 -17.78 -2.41 -13.00
CA GLU A 72 -18.96 -3.30 -13.11
C GLU A 72 -19.32 -3.63 -14.57
N ASN A 73 -18.56 -3.08 -15.53
CA ASN A 73 -18.75 -3.32 -16.95
C ASN A 73 -18.28 -4.73 -17.35
N THR A 74 -19.18 -5.54 -17.93
CA THR A 74 -18.92 -6.91 -18.39
C THR A 74 -17.71 -7.02 -19.33
N PHE A 75 -17.46 -6.01 -20.18
CA PHE A 75 -16.32 -6.02 -21.10
C PHE A 75 -14.95 -5.87 -20.41
N LEU A 76 -14.93 -5.35 -19.18
CA LEU A 76 -13.70 -5.07 -18.42
C LEU A 76 -13.43 -6.08 -17.30
N GLN A 77 -14.41 -6.92 -16.96
CA GLN A 77 -14.31 -7.88 -15.85
C GLN A 77 -13.44 -9.10 -16.14
N ASN A 78 -13.21 -9.43 -17.42
CA ASN A 78 -12.46 -10.61 -17.84
C ASN A 78 -12.96 -11.92 -17.18
N GLN A 79 -14.29 -12.12 -17.14
CA GLN A 79 -14.98 -13.09 -16.27
C GLN A 79 -14.47 -14.54 -16.34
N SER A 80 -13.92 -14.97 -17.49
CA SER A 80 -13.38 -16.33 -17.64
C SER A 80 -11.93 -16.49 -17.18
N TYR A 81 -11.20 -15.38 -17.01
CA TYR A 81 -9.77 -15.38 -16.70
C TYR A 81 -9.41 -14.39 -15.59
N ASN A 82 -10.27 -14.26 -14.58
CA ASN A 82 -10.08 -13.32 -13.48
C ASN A 82 -10.06 -13.99 -12.10
N THR A 83 -10.15 -15.32 -12.01
CA THR A 83 -10.26 -16.01 -10.73
C THR A 83 -9.30 -17.19 -10.70
N ALA A 84 -8.45 -17.21 -9.66
CA ALA A 84 -7.60 -18.34 -9.34
C ALA A 84 -8.35 -19.28 -8.39
N TYR A 85 -8.59 -20.50 -8.86
CA TYR A 85 -9.23 -21.57 -8.08
C TYR A 85 -8.18 -22.55 -7.55
N ASN A 86 -8.59 -23.43 -6.62
CA ASN A 86 -7.77 -24.54 -6.11
C ASN A 86 -6.39 -24.09 -5.60
N LEU A 87 -6.39 -23.10 -4.70
CA LEU A 87 -5.16 -22.59 -4.11
C LEU A 87 -4.44 -23.70 -3.34
N TRP A 88 -3.13 -23.84 -3.54
CA TRP A 88 -2.31 -24.82 -2.85
C TRP A 88 -1.64 -24.20 -1.63
N PHE A 89 -1.76 -24.85 -0.48
CA PHE A 89 -1.19 -24.38 0.78
C PHE A 89 -0.06 -25.27 1.28
N GLU A 90 1.00 -24.65 1.80
CA GLU A 90 2.10 -25.31 2.50
C GLU A 90 1.86 -25.23 4.00
N GLN A 91 2.13 -26.30 4.75
CA GLN A 91 2.05 -26.25 6.21
C GLN A 91 3.26 -25.53 6.81
N ILE A 92 2.99 -24.66 7.79
CA ILE A 92 4.03 -23.96 8.54
C ILE A 92 4.60 -24.91 9.61
N PRO A 93 5.93 -25.13 9.68
CA PRO A 93 6.53 -26.08 10.61
C PRO A 93 6.35 -25.73 12.10
N ASN A 94 6.36 -24.43 12.43
CA ASN A 94 6.23 -23.96 13.81
C ASN A 94 4.79 -23.49 14.08
N GLN A 95 4.09 -24.19 14.98
CA GLN A 95 2.70 -23.92 15.36
C GLN A 95 2.58 -23.19 16.70
N SER A 96 3.63 -22.47 17.14
CA SER A 96 3.60 -21.62 18.35
C SER A 96 2.50 -20.56 18.29
N SER A 97 2.07 -20.20 17.07
CA SER A 97 0.93 -19.33 16.78
C SER A 97 -0.24 -20.12 16.17
N ASN A 98 -1.43 -19.52 16.09
CA ASN A 98 -2.58 -20.07 15.36
C ASN A 98 -2.40 -20.05 13.83
N VAL A 99 -1.23 -19.60 13.33
CA VAL A 99 -0.87 -19.53 11.91
C VAL A 99 -0.34 -20.88 11.44
N ARG A 100 -1.07 -21.54 10.54
CA ARG A 100 -0.81 -22.96 10.18
C ARG A 100 -0.48 -23.18 8.71
N TYR A 101 -0.90 -22.29 7.82
CA TYR A 101 -0.77 -22.48 6.38
C TYR A 101 -0.08 -21.28 5.72
N HIS A 102 0.68 -21.54 4.67
CA HIS A 102 1.33 -20.54 3.82
C HIS A 102 0.86 -20.71 2.38
N TYR A 103 0.49 -19.61 1.74
CA TYR A 103 0.17 -19.57 0.32
C TYR A 103 1.25 -18.82 -0.46
N LYS A 104 1.55 -19.32 -1.66
CA LYS A 104 2.31 -18.58 -2.68
C LYS A 104 1.71 -18.83 -4.06
N GLY A 105 1.48 -17.76 -4.80
CA GLY A 105 0.95 -17.81 -6.16
C GLY A 105 1.60 -16.78 -7.07
N GLN A 106 1.56 -17.05 -8.36
CA GLN A 106 2.13 -16.18 -9.38
C GLN A 106 1.15 -15.98 -10.55
N PHE A 107 0.96 -14.73 -10.97
CA PHE A 107 -0.02 -14.31 -11.98
C PHE A 107 0.58 -13.30 -12.97
N PRO A 108 0.17 -13.24 -14.24
CA PRO A 108 -0.84 -14.07 -14.87
C PRO A 108 -0.41 -15.55 -14.98
N ASN A 109 -1.41 -16.43 -15.05
CA ASN A 109 -1.27 -17.87 -15.25
C ASN A 109 -2.37 -18.37 -16.21
N VAL A 110 -2.67 -19.66 -16.23
CA VAL A 110 -3.70 -20.22 -17.13
C VAL A 110 -5.12 -19.74 -16.79
N ASP A 111 -5.41 -19.49 -15.51
CA ASP A 111 -6.73 -19.10 -15.03
C ASP A 111 -6.90 -17.59 -14.89
N VAL A 112 -5.81 -16.82 -14.88
CA VAL A 112 -5.82 -15.37 -14.65
C VAL A 112 -4.98 -14.64 -15.67
N THR A 113 -5.59 -13.67 -16.35
CA THR A 113 -4.91 -12.77 -17.30
C THR A 113 -5.22 -11.30 -17.03
N PHE A 114 -4.31 -10.40 -17.44
CA PHE A 114 -4.45 -8.95 -17.25
C PHE A 114 -4.48 -8.22 -18.62
N PRO A 115 -5.64 -8.19 -19.30
CA PRO A 115 -5.76 -7.62 -20.64
C PRO A 115 -5.68 -6.08 -20.66
N PHE A 116 -5.99 -5.39 -19.57
CA PHE A 116 -6.08 -3.93 -19.54
C PHE A 116 -4.93 -3.28 -18.79
N SER A 117 -4.46 -2.14 -19.32
CA SER A 117 -3.43 -1.29 -18.69
C SER A 117 -4.10 -0.33 -17.71
N GLY A 118 -3.75 -0.41 -16.42
CA GLY A 118 -4.33 0.42 -15.37
C GLY A 118 -4.20 -0.20 -13.98
N LYS A 119 -5.10 0.19 -13.08
CA LYS A 119 -5.16 -0.27 -11.69
C LYS A 119 -5.90 -1.59 -11.58
N TRP A 120 -5.38 -2.51 -10.79
CA TRP A 120 -5.99 -3.80 -10.52
C TRP A 120 -6.03 -4.08 -9.02
N LYS A 121 -7.13 -4.65 -8.56
CA LYS A 121 -7.24 -5.23 -7.22
C LYS A 121 -7.33 -6.73 -7.31
N PHE A 122 -6.87 -7.40 -6.26
CA PHE A 122 -7.23 -8.79 -6.00
C PHE A 122 -7.87 -8.91 -4.62
N PHE A 123 -8.71 -9.91 -4.47
CA PHE A 123 -9.44 -10.22 -3.25
C PHE A 123 -9.23 -11.69 -2.93
N VAL A 124 -8.76 -12.00 -1.72
CA VAL A 124 -8.74 -13.36 -1.20
C VAL A 124 -10.07 -13.59 -0.50
N THR A 125 -10.87 -14.51 -1.02
CA THR A 125 -12.25 -14.71 -0.56
C THR A 125 -12.54 -16.16 -0.20
N ASP A 126 -13.62 -16.37 0.52
CA ASP A 126 -14.17 -17.71 0.73
C ASP A 126 -14.65 -18.29 -0.61
N SER A 127 -14.41 -19.58 -0.82
CA SER A 127 -14.77 -20.27 -2.06
C SER A 127 -16.28 -20.55 -2.17
N ASN A 128 -16.98 -20.74 -1.04
CA ASN A 128 -18.43 -20.97 -1.01
C ASN A 128 -19.22 -19.66 -1.03
N ASN A 129 -18.68 -18.60 -0.43
CA ASN A 129 -19.28 -17.27 -0.42
C ASN A 129 -18.25 -16.18 -0.75
N PRO A 130 -18.07 -15.84 -2.05
CA PRO A 130 -17.09 -14.84 -2.49
C PRO A 130 -17.31 -13.41 -1.97
N ASP A 131 -18.45 -13.12 -1.34
CA ASP A 131 -18.68 -11.82 -0.69
C ASP A 131 -17.89 -11.69 0.64
N ILE A 132 -17.45 -12.81 1.21
CA ILE A 132 -16.56 -12.81 2.38
C ILE A 132 -15.13 -12.57 1.90
N ILE A 133 -14.66 -11.34 2.05
CA ILE A 133 -13.30 -10.92 1.70
C ILE A 133 -12.43 -10.97 2.96
N PHE A 134 -11.39 -11.80 2.96
CA PHE A 134 -10.44 -11.89 4.07
C PHE A 134 -9.32 -10.87 3.96
N THR A 135 -8.87 -10.58 2.74
CA THR A 135 -7.90 -9.51 2.47
C THR A 135 -7.98 -9.07 1.01
N GLU A 136 -7.39 -7.92 0.73
CA GLU A 136 -7.27 -7.37 -0.61
C GLU A 136 -5.89 -6.76 -0.83
N GLY A 137 -5.46 -6.73 -2.09
CA GLY A 137 -4.24 -6.03 -2.49
C GLY A 137 -4.44 -5.26 -3.78
N LYS A 138 -3.55 -4.30 -4.00
CA LYS A 138 -3.53 -3.37 -5.13
C LYS A 138 -2.25 -3.57 -5.93
N PHE A 139 -2.35 -3.50 -7.25
CA PHE A 139 -1.20 -3.54 -8.15
C PHE A 139 -1.52 -2.82 -9.46
N TYR A 140 -0.49 -2.58 -10.25
CA TYR A 140 -0.59 -1.90 -11.54
C TYR A 140 -0.20 -2.84 -12.66
N VAL A 141 -0.89 -2.74 -13.80
CA VAL A 141 -0.52 -3.44 -15.03
C VAL A 141 -0.31 -2.37 -16.08
N ILE A 142 0.89 -2.26 -16.63
CA ILE A 142 1.24 -1.19 -17.56
C ILE A 142 1.58 -1.78 -18.92
N LYS A 143 0.91 -1.25 -19.95
CA LYS A 143 1.20 -1.50 -21.36
C LYS A 143 1.56 -0.16 -21.99
N PRO A 144 2.85 0.25 -21.94
CA PRO A 144 3.26 1.59 -22.35
C PRO A 144 2.89 1.89 -23.81
N GLN A 145 2.23 3.01 -24.01
CA GLN A 145 1.92 3.59 -25.32
C GLN A 145 2.73 4.88 -25.55
N VAL A 146 3.15 5.57 -24.50
CA VAL A 146 4.03 6.73 -24.60
C VAL A 146 5.29 6.53 -23.77
N ASN A 147 6.39 7.12 -24.23
CA ASN A 147 7.60 7.25 -23.42
C ASN A 147 7.42 8.45 -22.50
N VAL A 148 7.61 8.23 -21.20
CA VAL A 148 7.49 9.26 -20.17
C VAL A 148 8.87 9.59 -19.65
N TYR A 149 9.24 10.86 -19.73
CA TYR A 149 10.48 11.39 -19.17
C TYR A 149 10.14 12.17 -17.90
N SER A 150 10.96 12.02 -16.87
CA SER A 150 10.75 12.71 -15.61
C SER A 150 12.04 13.32 -15.10
N GLN A 151 11.94 14.51 -14.53
CA GLN A 151 13.04 15.23 -13.87
C GLN A 151 12.58 15.64 -12.48
N LEU A 152 13.45 15.45 -11.48
CA LEU A 152 13.20 15.77 -10.09
C LEU A 152 14.35 16.60 -9.54
N ASP A 153 14.07 17.84 -9.17
CA ASP A 153 15.04 18.79 -8.64
C ASP A 153 14.64 19.29 -7.25
N THR A 154 15.61 19.70 -6.44
CA THR A 154 15.31 20.37 -5.17
C THR A 154 14.64 21.70 -5.42
N TYR A 155 13.51 21.95 -4.75
CA TYR A 155 12.78 23.21 -4.77
C TYR A 155 12.58 23.72 -3.34
N ARG A 156 12.34 25.02 -3.19
CA ARG A 156 12.00 25.62 -1.91
C ARG A 156 10.74 26.46 -2.05
N LEU A 157 9.71 26.07 -1.32
CA LEU A 157 8.47 26.84 -1.23
C LEU A 157 8.72 28.20 -0.57
N ASN A 158 7.97 29.20 -1.03
CA ASN A 158 8.01 30.53 -0.44
C ASN A 158 7.30 30.55 0.91
N SER A 159 7.63 31.53 1.76
CA SER A 159 7.01 31.69 3.08
C SER A 159 5.52 32.02 3.06
N SER A 160 4.98 32.44 1.91
CA SER A 160 3.54 32.62 1.70
C SER A 160 2.80 31.29 1.55
N GLU A 161 3.47 30.25 1.04
CA GLU A 161 2.91 28.91 0.84
C GLU A 161 3.13 28.04 2.09
N GLU A 162 4.30 28.17 2.72
CA GLU A 162 4.66 27.40 3.90
C GLU A 162 5.45 28.25 4.89
N ARG A 163 4.90 28.44 6.08
CA ARG A 163 5.47 29.33 7.10
C ARG A 163 6.62 28.67 7.87
N ILE A 164 6.63 27.34 7.95
CA ILE A 164 7.65 26.59 8.70
C ILE A 164 8.82 26.29 7.77
N ASN A 165 10.01 26.80 8.11
CA ASN A 165 11.19 26.76 7.24
C ASN A 165 11.61 25.34 6.85
N GLU A 166 11.49 24.38 7.75
CA GLU A 166 11.79 22.96 7.52
C GLU A 166 10.80 22.33 6.53
N LEU A 167 9.54 22.74 6.57
CA LEU A 167 8.49 22.25 5.66
C LEU A 167 8.50 22.92 4.28
N GLN A 168 9.27 24.00 4.09
CA GLN A 168 9.47 24.64 2.79
C GLN A 168 10.33 23.79 1.84
N ARG A 169 11.03 22.76 2.34
CA ARG A 169 11.84 21.87 1.52
C ARG A 169 10.92 21.01 0.66
N SER A 170 10.93 21.20 -0.64
CA SER A 170 10.13 20.40 -1.57
C SER A 170 10.94 20.00 -2.79
N LEU A 171 10.33 19.28 -3.71
CA LEU A 171 10.90 18.87 -4.98
C LEU A 171 10.05 19.44 -6.10
N GLU A 172 10.72 19.92 -7.16
CA GLU A 172 10.11 20.20 -8.45
C GLU A 172 10.17 18.91 -9.28
N LEU A 173 9.01 18.32 -9.53
CA LEU A 173 8.84 17.22 -10.47
C LEU A 173 8.32 17.77 -11.80
N LYS A 174 9.00 17.43 -12.90
CA LYS A 174 8.55 17.64 -14.27
C LYS A 174 8.34 16.29 -14.95
N VAL A 175 7.23 16.14 -15.65
CA VAL A 175 6.87 14.91 -16.37
C VAL A 175 6.53 15.27 -17.81
N ASP A 176 7.37 14.86 -18.73
CA ASP A 176 7.31 15.18 -20.15
C ASP A 176 6.97 13.94 -20.98
N PHE A 177 6.04 14.07 -21.91
CA PHE A 177 5.72 13.02 -22.88
C PHE A 177 5.06 13.59 -24.13
N VAL A 178 5.11 12.80 -25.20
CA VAL A 178 4.45 13.10 -26.48
C VAL A 178 3.36 12.08 -26.72
N LEU A 179 2.13 12.54 -26.95
CA LEU A 179 1.02 11.65 -27.31
C LEU A 179 1.20 11.08 -28.73
N GLN A 180 0.83 9.82 -28.94
CA GLN A 180 0.79 9.25 -30.28
C GLN A 180 -0.26 9.91 -31.16
N ASP A 181 -0.09 9.84 -32.49
CA ASP A 181 -1.02 10.46 -33.45
C ASP A 181 -2.46 9.93 -33.38
N SER A 182 -2.62 8.66 -33.01
CA SER A 182 -3.91 7.99 -32.83
C SER A 182 -4.68 8.43 -31.59
N MET A 183 -4.07 9.20 -30.68
CA MET A 183 -4.66 9.58 -29.40
C MET A 183 -5.17 11.02 -29.42
N TYR A 184 -6.23 11.30 -28.66
CA TYR A 184 -6.82 12.63 -28.56
C TYR A 184 -6.38 13.34 -27.28
N ALA A 185 -5.83 14.55 -27.42
CA ALA A 185 -5.36 15.36 -26.29
C ALA A 185 -6.44 15.69 -25.24
N MET A 186 -7.71 15.71 -25.64
CA MET A 186 -8.83 15.98 -24.72
C MET A 186 -9.06 14.84 -23.72
N ASP A 187 -8.75 13.60 -24.11
CA ASP A 187 -8.93 12.41 -23.27
C ASP A 187 -7.77 12.20 -22.28
N LEU A 188 -6.65 12.89 -22.47
CA LEU A 188 -5.58 12.96 -21.47
C LEU A 188 -6.16 13.52 -20.17
N SER A 189 -6.01 12.77 -19.08
CA SER A 189 -6.67 13.09 -17.81
C SER A 189 -5.75 13.82 -16.85
N HIS A 190 -4.74 13.13 -16.31
CA HIS A 190 -3.87 13.63 -15.24
C HIS A 190 -2.59 12.79 -15.16
N VAL A 191 -1.65 13.25 -14.36
CA VAL A 191 -0.51 12.46 -13.89
C VAL A 191 -0.73 12.10 -12.43
N GLU A 192 -0.57 10.84 -12.09
CA GLU A 192 -0.59 10.32 -10.72
C GLU A 192 0.85 9.96 -10.31
N VAL A 193 1.26 10.41 -9.13
CA VAL A 193 2.58 10.10 -8.57
C VAL A 193 2.37 9.40 -7.24
N VAL A 194 2.91 8.19 -7.11
CA VAL A 194 2.93 7.44 -5.85
C VAL A 194 4.33 7.52 -5.27
N GLU A 195 4.44 8.07 -4.07
CA GLU A 195 5.67 8.05 -3.28
C GLU A 195 5.77 6.72 -2.53
N ASN A 196 6.83 5.97 -2.80
CA ASN A 196 7.13 4.68 -2.21
C ASN A 196 5.92 3.73 -2.29
N LYS A 197 5.31 3.45 -1.13
CA LYS A 197 4.19 2.52 -0.94
C LYS A 197 2.88 3.24 -0.61
N LYS A 198 2.83 4.58 -0.61
CA LYS A 198 1.66 5.40 -0.24
C LYS A 198 0.59 5.43 -1.35
N VAL A 199 0.14 4.25 -1.78
CA VAL A 199 -0.83 4.04 -2.87
C VAL A 199 -2.19 4.71 -2.62
N ASP A 200 -2.59 4.81 -1.35
CA ASP A 200 -3.84 5.45 -0.93
C ASP A 200 -3.73 6.98 -0.81
N TYR A 201 -2.53 7.54 -0.90
CA TYR A 201 -2.26 8.98 -0.81
C TYR A 201 -1.45 9.50 -2.01
N PRO A 202 -1.90 9.29 -3.26
CA PRO A 202 -1.15 9.72 -4.42
C PRO A 202 -1.15 11.25 -4.58
N ILE A 203 -0.07 11.76 -5.17
CA ILE A 203 0.02 13.15 -5.64
C ILE A 203 -0.59 13.20 -7.04
N ILE A 204 -1.70 13.91 -7.18
CA ILE A 204 -2.37 14.11 -8.47
C ILE A 204 -2.00 15.46 -9.07
N ILE A 205 -1.54 15.45 -10.32
CA ILE A 205 -1.27 16.64 -11.15
C ILE A 205 -2.33 16.69 -12.26
N SER A 206 -3.31 17.57 -12.08
CA SER A 206 -4.42 17.76 -13.04
C SER A 206 -4.07 18.73 -14.15
N LYS A 207 -4.88 18.74 -15.22
CA LYS A 207 -4.75 19.70 -16.34
C LYS A 207 -5.24 21.11 -15.95
N THR A 208 -4.52 21.77 -15.04
CA THR A 208 -4.77 23.13 -14.56
C THR A 208 -3.79 24.14 -15.17
N ALA A 209 -4.24 25.39 -15.36
CA ALA A 209 -3.36 26.48 -15.80
C ALA A 209 -2.31 26.79 -14.71
N ARG A 210 -1.17 27.36 -15.13
CA ARG A 210 -0.04 27.74 -14.27
C ARG A 210 -0.39 28.90 -13.32
N ARG A 211 -1.16 28.59 -12.28
CA ARG A 211 -1.60 29.53 -11.22
C ARG A 211 -1.34 29.02 -9.80
N GLY A 212 -0.92 27.77 -9.65
CA GLY A 212 -0.61 27.16 -8.37
C GLY A 212 0.65 26.31 -8.46
N LEU A 213 0.90 25.51 -7.42
CA LEU A 213 2.09 24.66 -7.29
C LEU A 213 2.07 23.43 -8.21
N ARG A 214 0.90 23.10 -8.78
CA ARG A 214 0.70 21.99 -9.71
C ARG A 214 -0.04 22.45 -10.95
N TYR A 215 0.52 22.17 -12.12
CA TYR A 215 -0.03 22.61 -13.40
C TYR A 215 0.46 21.76 -14.56
N TYR A 216 -0.09 22.00 -15.75
CA TYR A 216 0.44 21.44 -16.99
C TYR A 216 0.74 22.54 -18.02
N GLU A 217 1.65 22.24 -18.92
CA GLU A 217 2.00 23.05 -20.08
C GLU A 217 1.90 22.19 -21.35
N THR A 218 1.61 22.83 -22.48
CA THR A 218 1.59 22.19 -23.79
C THR A 218 2.06 23.16 -24.85
N ASN A 219 2.72 22.66 -25.89
CA ASN A 219 3.08 23.46 -27.07
C ASN A 219 1.90 23.71 -28.03
N GLY A 220 0.69 23.30 -27.67
CA GLY A 220 -0.50 23.39 -28.53
C GLY A 220 -0.59 22.27 -29.59
N ALA A 221 0.34 21.31 -29.56
CA ALA A 221 0.31 20.11 -30.39
C ALA A 221 0.11 18.86 -29.50
N ARG A 222 1.13 18.02 -29.37
CA ARG A 222 1.04 16.70 -28.68
C ARG A 222 2.03 16.55 -27.53
N ASP A 223 2.84 17.57 -27.28
CA ASP A 223 3.81 17.61 -26.20
C ASP A 223 3.14 18.16 -24.94
N PHE A 224 3.29 17.42 -23.85
CA PHE A 224 2.71 17.77 -22.56
C PHE A 224 3.79 17.68 -21.49
N THR A 225 3.79 18.69 -20.62
CA THR A 225 4.63 18.75 -19.42
C THR A 225 3.72 18.94 -18.21
N PHE A 226 3.77 18.03 -17.26
CA PHE A 226 3.11 18.17 -15.96
C PHE A 226 4.14 18.55 -14.90
N VAL A 227 3.82 19.55 -14.07
CA VAL A 227 4.73 20.08 -13.06
C VAL A 227 4.08 20.05 -11.69
N ALA A 228 4.84 19.63 -10.67
CA ALA A 228 4.51 19.78 -9.26
C ALA A 228 5.71 20.35 -8.49
N LEU A 229 5.50 21.43 -7.73
CA LEU A 229 6.55 22.15 -6.97
C LEU A 229 6.52 21.83 -5.47
N ASP A 230 5.50 21.13 -5.01
CA ASP A 230 5.14 20.95 -3.60
C ASP A 230 5.26 19.49 -3.13
N ILE A 231 6.04 18.67 -3.84
CA ILE A 231 6.34 17.31 -3.40
C ILE A 231 7.30 17.40 -2.22
N ARG A 232 6.83 17.09 -1.01
CA ARG A 232 7.70 17.08 0.18
C ARG A 232 8.36 15.71 0.32
N PRO A 233 9.69 15.63 0.41
CA PRO A 233 10.40 14.35 0.53
C PRO A 233 10.24 13.65 1.88
N GLY A 234 9.82 14.35 2.94
CA GLY A 234 9.68 13.74 4.26
C GLY A 234 11.04 13.34 4.87
N ASN A 235 11.06 12.28 5.66
CA ASN A 235 12.25 11.74 6.30
C ASN A 235 12.32 10.23 6.07
N GLU A 236 13.47 9.62 6.31
CA GLU A 236 13.58 8.15 6.29
C GLU A 236 12.65 7.56 7.37
N TYR A 237 11.96 6.50 7.01
CA TYR A 237 11.08 5.75 7.88
C TYR A 237 11.84 5.20 9.09
N ARG A 238 11.11 5.00 10.19
CA ARG A 238 11.62 4.25 11.35
C ARG A 238 11.66 2.78 11.00
N GLN A 239 12.58 2.06 11.60
CA GLN A 239 12.67 0.60 11.43
C GLN A 239 12.50 -0.09 12.77
N VAL A 240 11.65 -1.11 12.77
CA VAL A 240 11.60 -2.10 13.85
C VAL A 240 12.25 -3.37 13.33
N ASP A 241 13.32 -3.82 13.99
CA ASP A 241 14.03 -5.06 13.65
C ASP A 241 13.84 -6.09 14.77
N LEU A 242 13.01 -7.09 14.50
CA LEU A 242 12.67 -8.15 15.43
C LEU A 242 13.55 -9.39 15.26
N ASN A 243 14.63 -9.35 14.48
CA ASN A 243 15.43 -10.53 14.19
C ASN A 243 16.26 -11.03 15.37
N ASP A 244 16.59 -10.17 16.34
CA ASP A 244 17.29 -10.60 17.56
C ASP A 244 16.36 -11.44 18.45
N ARG A 245 16.57 -12.75 18.40
CA ARG A 245 15.77 -13.77 19.10
C ARG A 245 15.90 -13.72 20.62
N ASN A 246 17.02 -13.19 21.12
CA ASN A 246 17.26 -13.10 22.56
C ASN A 246 16.57 -11.88 23.15
N ARG A 247 16.49 -10.78 22.39
CA ARG A 247 15.84 -9.54 22.80
C ARG A 247 14.33 -9.57 22.59
N TYR A 248 13.89 -10.04 21.42
CA TYR A 248 12.49 -10.00 21.00
C TYR A 248 11.88 -11.41 21.05
N GLN A 249 11.30 -11.74 22.20
CA GLN A 249 10.71 -13.05 22.48
C GLN A 249 9.18 -13.02 22.31
N PRO A 250 8.57 -13.98 21.60
CA PRO A 250 7.11 -14.12 21.55
C PRO A 250 6.57 -14.58 22.92
N PRO A 251 5.27 -14.36 23.23
CA PRO A 251 4.23 -13.84 22.35
C PRO A 251 4.07 -12.31 22.37
N ILE A 252 4.69 -11.60 23.31
CA ILE A 252 4.56 -10.14 23.48
C ILE A 252 5.95 -9.54 23.64
N THR A 253 6.23 -8.45 22.92
CA THR A 253 7.48 -7.71 23.00
C THR A 253 7.25 -6.22 22.74
N THR A 254 8.26 -5.38 22.97
CA THR A 254 8.29 -3.98 22.51
C THR A 254 8.96 -3.87 21.13
N ALA A 255 8.62 -2.82 20.37
CA ALA A 255 9.25 -2.51 19.09
C ALA A 255 10.73 -2.16 19.24
N HIS A 256 11.07 -1.48 20.33
CA HIS A 256 12.44 -1.12 20.69
C HIS A 256 12.79 -1.67 22.07
N TYR A 257 13.95 -2.30 22.15
CA TYR A 257 14.48 -2.78 23.43
C TYR A 257 15.01 -1.62 24.31
N ASP A 258 15.59 -0.58 23.69
CA ASP A 258 16.33 0.50 24.37
C ASP A 258 15.52 1.81 24.51
N GLY A 259 14.22 1.72 24.79
CA GLY A 259 13.37 2.86 25.15
C GLY A 259 12.32 3.24 24.10
N PHE A 260 11.97 4.52 24.04
CA PHE A 260 10.83 5.03 23.27
C PHE A 260 11.27 5.72 21.97
N ASP A 261 10.36 5.79 21.00
CA ASP A 261 10.51 6.70 19.89
C ASP A 261 10.28 8.16 20.33
N TYR A 262 11.04 9.09 19.76
CA TYR A 262 10.90 10.53 19.99
C TYR A 262 10.60 11.29 18.69
N ASN A 263 10.12 12.52 18.83
CA ASN A 263 9.92 13.45 17.71
C ASN A 263 11.23 13.65 16.92
N ARG A 264 11.15 13.50 15.59
CA ARG A 264 12.27 13.61 14.64
C ARG A 264 12.14 14.82 13.69
N PHE A 265 11.30 15.81 14.00
CA PHE A 265 11.02 16.96 13.13
C PHE A 265 12.30 17.66 12.60
N GLN A 266 13.35 17.73 13.43
CA GLN A 266 14.65 18.31 13.08
C GLN A 266 15.79 17.28 13.01
N GLN A 267 15.50 15.99 13.07
CA GLN A 267 16.48 14.91 13.06
C GLN A 267 16.32 14.03 11.83
N PHE A 268 17.32 14.03 10.96
CA PHE A 268 17.34 13.14 9.79
C PHE A 268 17.51 11.67 10.21
N GLY A 269 16.78 10.78 9.55
CA GLY A 269 16.78 9.35 9.80
C GLY A 269 17.98 8.62 9.21
N TYR A 270 18.07 7.33 9.52
CA TYR A 270 19.02 6.40 8.90
C TYR A 270 18.39 5.75 7.67
N PRO A 271 19.19 5.25 6.70
CA PRO A 271 18.66 4.57 5.53
C PRO A 271 17.68 3.46 5.87
N ASP A 272 16.60 3.36 5.10
CA ASP A 272 15.49 2.44 5.32
C ASP A 272 15.24 1.49 4.12
N LEU A 273 14.05 0.87 4.07
CA LEU A 273 13.58 0.01 2.96
C LEU A 273 12.52 0.72 2.09
N ASN A 274 12.51 2.06 2.05
CA ASN A 274 11.53 2.91 1.38
C ASN A 274 10.08 2.48 1.65
N GLY A 275 9.78 2.19 2.91
CA GLY A 275 8.46 1.76 3.36
C GLY A 275 8.19 0.27 3.19
N GLY A 276 9.25 -0.52 2.96
CA GLY A 276 9.21 -1.96 2.80
C GLY A 276 9.23 -2.73 4.11
N PHE A 277 9.32 -4.05 3.99
CA PHE A 277 9.60 -4.94 5.09
C PHE A 277 10.38 -6.16 4.58
N GLU A 278 11.12 -6.82 5.47
CA GLU A 278 11.81 -8.07 5.21
C GLU A 278 11.43 -9.10 6.28
N LEU A 279 10.72 -10.16 5.89
CA LEU A 279 10.23 -11.16 6.85
C LEU A 279 11.11 -12.39 6.87
N VAL A 280 11.20 -12.99 8.05
CA VAL A 280 11.75 -14.34 8.20
C VAL A 280 10.88 -15.32 7.38
N PRO A 281 11.49 -16.21 6.56
CA PRO A 281 10.76 -17.20 5.76
C PRO A 281 9.83 -18.07 6.60
N PHE A 282 8.66 -18.43 6.08
CA PHE A 282 7.64 -19.21 6.81
C PHE A 282 8.12 -20.58 7.30
N ASN A 283 9.12 -21.16 6.64
CA ASN A 283 9.67 -22.46 6.96
C ASN A 283 10.82 -22.40 7.98
N ASP A 284 11.22 -21.20 8.42
CA ASP A 284 12.17 -21.03 9.51
C ASP A 284 11.47 -21.31 10.85
N SER A 285 12.16 -22.02 11.75
CA SER A 285 11.62 -22.36 13.07
C SER A 285 11.37 -21.14 13.96
N TYR A 286 11.90 -19.97 13.61
CA TYR A 286 11.77 -18.72 14.37
C TYR A 286 10.90 -17.67 13.68
N ALA A 287 10.13 -18.07 12.66
CA ALA A 287 9.15 -17.24 11.97
C ALA A 287 7.88 -16.99 12.83
N ASP A 288 8.07 -16.72 14.12
CA ASP A 288 7.00 -16.50 15.08
C ASP A 288 6.27 -15.17 14.82
N TYR A 289 5.00 -15.15 15.23
CA TYR A 289 4.22 -13.93 15.37
C TYR A 289 4.28 -13.44 16.82
N MET A 290 4.29 -12.13 16.99
CA MET A 290 4.36 -11.49 18.29
C MET A 290 3.55 -10.20 18.30
N MET A 291 2.87 -9.96 19.42
CA MET A 291 2.24 -8.68 19.71
C MET A 291 3.35 -7.68 20.08
N VAL A 292 3.59 -6.73 19.19
CA VAL A 292 4.64 -5.72 19.32
C VAL A 292 4.03 -4.42 19.81
N GLU A 293 4.44 -3.96 21.00
CA GLU A 293 4.07 -2.66 21.55
C GLU A 293 5.02 -1.57 21.02
N PHE A 294 4.46 -0.60 20.30
CA PHE A 294 5.13 0.61 19.87
C PHE A 294 4.87 1.71 20.89
N GLU A 295 5.92 2.42 21.27
CA GLU A 295 5.87 3.45 22.28
C GLU A 295 6.50 4.75 21.76
N TYR A 296 5.77 5.85 21.89
CA TYR A 296 6.16 7.15 21.38
C TYR A 296 6.06 8.23 22.46
N SER A 297 7.11 9.04 22.60
CA SER A 297 7.17 10.17 23.53
C SER A 297 7.38 11.47 22.73
N PRO A 298 6.34 12.30 22.55
CA PRO A 298 6.43 13.50 21.73
C PRO A 298 7.31 14.62 22.29
N GLY A 299 7.64 14.57 23.59
CA GLY A 299 8.42 15.62 24.26
C GLY A 299 7.67 16.95 24.48
N GLY A 300 6.39 17.00 24.09
CA GLY A 300 5.51 18.17 24.22
C GLY A 300 4.04 17.78 23.99
N PHE A 301 3.15 18.77 24.14
CA PHE A 301 1.72 18.58 23.85
C PHE A 301 1.48 18.53 22.33
N ILE A 302 0.72 17.55 21.88
CA ILE A 302 0.22 17.43 20.50
C ILE A 302 -1.30 17.52 20.56
N GLU A 303 -1.88 18.43 19.77
CA GLU A 303 -3.33 18.63 19.71
C GLU A 303 -4.05 17.51 18.95
N LYS A 304 -3.41 17.00 17.89
CA LYS A 304 -3.92 15.95 17.02
C LYS A 304 -3.75 14.56 17.63
N ASP A 305 -4.53 13.61 17.14
CA ASP A 305 -4.33 12.20 17.42
C ASP A 305 -3.07 11.70 16.68
N ILE A 306 -2.37 10.74 17.28
CA ILE A 306 -1.17 10.10 16.71
C ILE A 306 -1.54 8.69 16.26
N PHE A 307 -1.14 8.34 15.06
CA PHE A 307 -1.36 7.01 14.48
C PHE A 307 -0.04 6.38 14.07
N LEU A 308 0.03 5.06 14.22
CA LEU A 308 1.10 4.25 13.68
C LEU A 308 0.76 3.80 12.25
N VAL A 309 1.65 4.07 11.31
CA VAL A 309 1.50 3.66 9.91
C VAL A 309 2.76 2.99 9.44
N GLY A 310 2.64 1.90 8.69
CA GLY A 310 3.84 1.24 8.18
C GLY A 310 3.55 0.15 7.16
N ALA A 311 4.59 -0.61 6.87
CA ALA A 311 4.54 -1.64 5.85
C ALA A 311 3.55 -2.77 6.20
N PHE A 312 3.33 -3.04 7.49
CA PHE A 312 2.39 -4.06 7.98
C PHE A 312 0.90 -3.71 7.77
N ASN A 313 0.55 -2.43 7.61
CA ASN A 313 -0.83 -2.00 7.34
C ASN A 313 -1.01 -1.36 5.96
N ASN A 314 -0.08 -1.64 5.04
CA ASN A 314 -0.05 -1.11 3.67
C ASN A 314 -0.08 0.43 3.63
N TRP A 315 0.58 1.08 4.58
CA TRP A 315 0.65 2.54 4.68
C TRP A 315 -0.71 3.23 4.78
N LYS A 316 -1.75 2.54 5.26
CA LYS A 316 -3.09 3.10 5.44
C LYS A 316 -3.25 3.64 6.85
N LEU A 317 -3.70 4.89 6.96
CA LEU A 317 -4.08 5.50 8.23
C LEU A 317 -5.45 4.94 8.65
N LEU A 318 -5.50 4.17 9.74
CA LEU A 318 -6.72 3.51 10.20
C LEU A 318 -6.92 3.76 11.71
N PRO A 319 -8.17 3.94 12.19
CA PRO A 319 -8.46 4.20 13.60
C PRO A 319 -7.90 3.15 14.57
N GLN A 320 -7.81 1.88 14.15
CA GLN A 320 -7.26 0.78 14.95
C GLN A 320 -5.76 0.93 15.28
N PHE A 321 -5.03 1.80 14.57
CA PHE A 321 -3.62 2.10 14.84
C PHE A 321 -3.43 3.46 15.55
N LYS A 322 -4.50 4.05 16.07
CA LYS A 322 -4.43 5.22 16.95
C LYS A 322 -3.71 4.86 18.24
N LEU A 323 -2.74 5.66 18.64
CA LEU A 323 -2.02 5.47 19.89
C LEU A 323 -2.88 5.93 21.08
N SER A 324 -2.94 5.11 22.12
CA SER A 324 -3.52 5.48 23.41
C SER A 324 -2.49 6.19 24.28
N GLN A 325 -2.89 7.32 24.88
CA GLN A 325 -2.03 8.08 25.77
C GLN A 325 -2.06 7.48 27.19
N ASP A 326 -0.88 7.17 27.73
CA ASP A 326 -0.64 6.80 29.13
C ASP A 326 0.42 7.76 29.73
N GLY A 327 -0.04 8.78 30.44
CA GLY A 327 0.80 9.88 30.90
C GLY A 327 1.42 10.66 29.73
N ASN A 328 2.76 10.62 29.62
CA ASN A 328 3.52 11.28 28.55
C ASN A 328 3.92 10.33 27.41
N ILE A 329 3.54 9.05 27.51
CA ILE A 329 3.89 8.02 26.53
C ILE A 329 2.63 7.61 25.79
N TYR A 330 2.74 7.50 24.48
CA TYR A 330 1.69 7.03 23.59
C TYR A 330 2.01 5.60 23.19
N LYS A 331 1.03 4.71 23.24
CA LYS A 331 1.22 3.28 22.99
C LYS A 331 0.22 2.72 21.99
N VAL A 332 0.66 1.77 21.19
CA VAL A 332 -0.21 0.94 20.36
C VAL A 332 0.43 -0.42 20.17
N THR A 333 -0.37 -1.49 20.11
CA THR A 333 0.14 -2.84 19.89
C THR A 333 -0.34 -3.37 18.55
N THR A 334 0.52 -4.05 17.81
CA THR A 334 0.16 -4.73 16.56
C THR A 334 0.84 -6.09 16.46
N ASP A 335 0.16 -7.06 15.85
CA ASP A 335 0.68 -8.41 15.65
C ASP A 335 1.58 -8.45 14.41
N LEU A 336 2.87 -8.71 14.61
CA LEU A 336 3.86 -8.75 13.54
C LEU A 336 4.52 -10.11 13.47
N LYS A 337 4.79 -10.56 12.24
CA LYS A 337 5.69 -11.68 11.98
C LYS A 337 7.12 -11.23 12.25
N ARG A 338 7.99 -12.11 12.73
CA ARG A 338 9.42 -11.76 12.89
C ARG A 338 10.01 -11.25 11.56
N GLY A 339 10.66 -10.10 11.62
CA GLY A 339 11.28 -9.43 10.48
C GLY A 339 11.65 -7.99 10.78
N ILE A 340 11.99 -7.26 9.71
CA ILE A 340 12.23 -5.81 9.70
C ILE A 340 11.03 -5.13 9.06
N TYR A 341 10.51 -4.06 9.66
CA TYR A 341 9.44 -3.26 9.07
C TYR A 341 9.76 -1.78 9.14
N ASP A 342 9.53 -1.10 8.02
CA ASP A 342 9.48 0.36 8.00
C ASP A 342 8.11 0.86 8.51
N TYR A 343 8.14 1.92 9.31
CA TYR A 343 6.96 2.58 9.85
C TYR A 343 7.22 4.06 10.16
N GLN A 344 6.17 4.80 10.48
CA GLN A 344 6.26 6.17 10.98
C GLN A 344 5.04 6.54 11.81
N TYR A 345 5.13 7.67 12.52
CA TYR A 345 4.01 8.27 13.21
C TYR A 345 3.41 9.41 12.38
N VAL A 346 2.08 9.43 12.30
CA VAL A 346 1.31 10.38 11.51
C VAL A 346 0.27 11.04 12.42
N THR A 347 0.06 12.34 12.28
CA THR A 347 -0.97 13.05 13.05
C THR A 347 -2.22 13.31 12.22
N GLY A 348 -3.37 13.39 12.87
CA GLY A 348 -4.65 13.71 12.24
C GLY A 348 -5.77 13.80 13.26
N TYR A 349 -6.98 14.14 12.82
CA TYR A 349 -8.17 14.14 13.66
C TYR A 349 -9.05 12.92 13.36
N ASP A 350 -9.27 12.06 14.35
CA ASP A 350 -10.18 10.93 14.22
C ASP A 350 -11.65 11.36 14.33
N ASN A 351 -12.37 11.38 13.21
CA ASN A 351 -13.81 11.64 13.17
C ASN A 351 -14.63 10.33 13.13
N GLY A 352 -14.04 9.21 13.53
CA GLY A 352 -14.65 7.87 13.67
C GLY A 352 -14.60 7.01 12.40
N ASN A 353 -14.86 7.61 11.23
CA ASN A 353 -14.82 6.90 9.94
C ASN A 353 -13.74 7.42 8.98
N VAL A 354 -13.32 8.68 9.17
CA VAL A 354 -12.35 9.36 8.33
C VAL A 354 -11.39 10.09 9.24
N ILE A 355 -10.12 10.07 8.87
CA ILE A 355 -9.08 10.82 9.56
C ILE A 355 -8.77 12.04 8.71
N ASP A 356 -9.06 13.22 9.25
CA ASP A 356 -8.91 14.49 8.56
C ASP A 356 -7.62 15.20 8.99
N ASP A 357 -7.20 16.19 8.21
CA ASP A 357 -6.00 17.02 8.47
C ASP A 357 -4.72 16.19 8.74
N ILE A 358 -4.54 15.16 7.91
CA ILE A 358 -3.42 14.22 7.99
C ILE A 358 -2.10 14.98 7.75
N ASP A 359 -1.18 14.89 8.71
CA ASP A 359 0.17 15.44 8.60
C ASP A 359 1.21 14.32 8.79
N TRP A 360 1.98 14.10 7.73
CA TRP A 360 3.05 13.10 7.66
C TRP A 360 4.40 13.63 8.16
N TYR A 361 4.51 14.93 8.40
CA TYR A 361 5.79 15.63 8.61
C TYR A 361 5.93 16.22 10.00
N GLU A 362 4.83 16.52 10.72
CA GLU A 362 4.86 17.13 12.06
C GLU A 362 5.76 16.38 13.05
N LEU A 363 5.75 15.04 13.01
CA LEU A 363 6.52 14.20 13.94
C LEU A 363 7.82 13.67 13.34
N GLU A 364 7.91 13.59 12.02
CA GLU A 364 9.01 12.91 11.32
C GLU A 364 9.97 13.89 10.63
N GLY A 365 9.53 15.11 10.34
CA GLY A 365 10.33 16.13 9.66
C GLY A 365 10.33 16.00 8.14
N ASN A 366 11.18 16.80 7.51
CA ASN A 366 11.22 16.94 6.05
C ASN A 366 12.62 17.36 5.58
N PHE A 367 13.27 16.55 4.75
CA PHE A 367 14.69 16.68 4.37
C PHE A 367 14.88 16.34 2.88
N TRP A 368 15.68 17.12 2.16
CA TRP A 368 15.96 16.86 0.74
C TRP A 368 16.85 15.62 0.54
N GLU A 369 17.61 15.27 1.58
CA GLU A 369 18.49 14.13 1.63
C GLU A 369 17.74 12.80 1.63
N THR A 370 16.45 12.81 1.97
CA THR A 370 15.60 11.62 2.06
C THR A 370 15.53 10.89 0.72
N THR A 371 15.81 9.60 0.78
CA THR A 371 15.70 8.68 -0.33
C THR A 371 14.25 8.24 -0.45
N ASN A 372 13.68 8.41 -1.64
CA ASN A 372 12.35 7.91 -1.96
C ASN A 372 12.33 7.44 -3.41
N GLU A 373 11.44 6.50 -3.72
CA GLU A 373 11.06 6.17 -5.09
C GLU A 373 9.71 6.82 -5.44
N TYR A 374 9.66 7.56 -6.55
CA TYR A 374 8.44 8.15 -7.09
C TYR A 374 8.02 7.40 -8.36
N TYR A 375 6.83 6.82 -8.31
CA TYR A 375 6.21 6.06 -9.39
C TYR A 375 5.20 6.94 -10.11
N ILE A 376 5.46 7.26 -11.38
CA ILE A 376 4.73 8.28 -12.13
C ILE A 376 3.90 7.60 -13.22
N PHE A 377 2.59 7.80 -13.19
CA PHE A 377 1.63 7.20 -14.11
C PHE A 377 0.88 8.28 -14.91
N VAL A 378 0.82 8.12 -16.22
CA VAL A 378 0.08 9.03 -17.11
C VAL A 378 -1.28 8.41 -17.44
N TYR A 379 -2.37 9.08 -17.03
CA TYR A 379 -3.74 8.61 -17.18
C TYR A 379 -4.43 9.20 -18.42
N TYR A 380 -5.15 8.34 -19.13
CA TYR A 380 -5.90 8.65 -20.34
C TYR A 380 -7.28 7.99 -20.28
N LYS A 381 -8.32 8.70 -20.69
CA LYS A 381 -9.68 8.17 -20.78
C LYS A 381 -9.87 7.42 -22.09
N SER A 382 -9.74 6.11 -22.05
CA SER A 382 -9.94 5.26 -23.23
C SER A 382 -11.44 5.17 -23.54
N LEU A 383 -11.83 5.32 -24.81
CA LEU A 383 -13.22 5.10 -25.26
C LEU A 383 -13.51 3.63 -25.61
N ASN A 384 -12.48 2.78 -25.61
CA ASN A 384 -12.60 1.36 -25.92
C ASN A 384 -13.42 0.63 -24.83
N HIS A 385 -14.08 -0.46 -25.22
CA HIS A 385 -14.84 -1.34 -24.31
C HIS A 385 -15.88 -0.62 -23.43
N GLY A 386 -16.42 0.51 -23.90
CA GLY A 386 -17.42 1.29 -23.16
C GLY A 386 -16.85 2.36 -22.22
N GLY A 387 -15.55 2.62 -22.27
CA GLY A 387 -14.92 3.68 -21.50
C GLY A 387 -14.19 3.19 -20.26
N TYR A 388 -12.92 3.56 -20.07
CA TYR A 388 -12.17 3.30 -18.83
C TYR A 388 -10.95 4.22 -18.65
N ASP A 389 -10.46 4.29 -17.42
CA ASP A 389 -9.23 4.99 -17.06
C ASP A 389 -8.02 4.08 -17.36
N GLN A 390 -7.31 4.42 -18.42
CA GLN A 390 -6.15 3.69 -18.90
C GLN A 390 -4.86 4.38 -18.44
N ILE A 391 -3.88 3.60 -17.99
CA ILE A 391 -2.51 4.11 -17.85
C ILE A 391 -1.78 3.89 -19.17
N ILE A 392 -1.30 4.97 -19.79
CA ILE A 392 -0.68 4.96 -21.12
C ILE A 392 0.84 5.11 -21.08
N GLY A 393 1.38 5.50 -19.93
CA GLY A 393 2.81 5.71 -19.74
C GLY A 393 3.16 5.59 -18.25
N TYR A 394 4.40 5.19 -18.00
CA TYR A 394 4.95 5.00 -16.67
C TYR A 394 6.44 5.34 -16.68
N THR A 395 6.90 5.96 -15.60
CA THR A 395 8.33 6.05 -15.29
C THR A 395 8.55 6.04 -13.78
N ARG A 396 9.80 5.80 -13.37
CA ARG A 396 10.23 5.80 -11.98
C ARG A 396 11.44 6.70 -11.84
N ILE A 397 11.44 7.54 -10.80
CA ILE A 397 12.56 8.41 -10.44
C ILE A 397 12.81 8.32 -8.93
N LYS A 398 14.06 8.50 -8.51
CA LYS A 398 14.43 8.51 -7.09
C LYS A 398 14.82 9.92 -6.64
N SER A 399 14.54 10.25 -5.37
CA SER A 399 15.18 11.39 -4.67
C SER A 399 16.32 10.90 -3.76
N GLY A 400 17.00 11.85 -3.10
CA GLY A 400 18.09 11.57 -2.18
C GLY A 400 19.45 11.51 -2.89
N ARG A 401 20.52 11.22 -2.14
CA ARG A 401 21.88 11.17 -2.68
C ARG A 401 22.04 9.97 -3.63
N ASN A 402 22.52 10.25 -4.85
CA ASN A 402 23.23 9.28 -5.68
C ASN A 402 24.55 8.84 -5.03
#